data_AF-A0A3N9NNR4-F1
#
_entry.id   AF-A0A3N9NNR4-F1
#
_cell.length_a   1.000
_cell.length_b   1.000
_cell.length_c   1.000
_cell.angle_alpha   90.00
_cell.angle_beta   90.00
_cell.angle_gamma   90.00
#
_symmetry.space_group_name_H-M   'P 1'
#
loop_
_entity.id
_entity.type
_entity.pdbx_description
1 polymer ?
#
loop_
_entity_poly.entity_id
_entity_poly.type
_entity_poly.pdbx_seq_one_letter_code
_entity_poly.pdbx_strand_id
1 'polypeptide(L)'
;MRRLKHFSLIIVLATAMVFLTSTAYSQENEPVSPNASPEAKALLKLLYDISGKYTLTGQHNFPNIKGRNTQFAAKYIGKTPVVYSIDMGFARDGDTDSYLARPQIVKEVIEQHRLGSIITICWHAVPPTADEPVTFRPQGKAAPESLASIQGKLLDKQFEEILTPGTDLNRRWQAQVDSVAFYLKKLQQAGVPILWRPYHEMNGGWFWWGGRTGKYSTKALYRQLFDRYVHHHKLNNLIWVWNVDRPNNPDMHFSKYYPGNEYLDVLSLDVYNRDFNQSYYDSLMVLSKGKPFLLGEVGNPPMPEILDKQPNWTLYSTWAGMVRYTSKKDYKILMNDPGILSLEDSAYWQVSAEYRKVSGIDPLPDAFQTTGKIDFTGEWIFDEEESILDNFGPGFAPYKLQIKQSETGLNIQSIYLIEYAENRIEEQNLKFDGSEFESKWRDAPMITTAAWSENNDTLFINSRIVFNRGKGASEMILKDKWTLDKQGEILLIKQYSKSFWGKRNTTLAYRKW
;
A
#
# COMPACT_ATOMS: atom_id res chain seq x y z
N MET A 1 -46.30 -83.94 -36.19
CA MET A 1 -46.94 -84.06 -34.85
C MET A 1 -46.48 -82.88 -33.99
N ARG A 2 -47.44 -82.19 -33.34
CA ARG A 2 -47.41 -81.29 -32.15
C ARG A 2 -46.04 -81.04 -31.49
N ARG A 3 -45.67 -79.90 -30.89
CA ARG A 3 -46.11 -78.52 -30.56
C ARG A 3 -44.81 -77.91 -29.97
N LEU A 4 -44.48 -76.62 -30.04
CA LEU A 4 -45.00 -75.55 -29.17
C LEU A 4 -44.30 -74.23 -29.55
N LYS A 5 -45.09 -73.15 -29.49
CA LYS A 5 -44.76 -71.75 -29.76
C LYS A 5 -43.65 -71.23 -28.85
N HIS A 6 -42.78 -70.34 -29.33
CA HIS A 6 -42.18 -69.27 -28.51
C HIS A 6 -42.10 -67.97 -29.34
N PHE A 7 -42.60 -66.90 -28.73
CA PHE A 7 -42.66 -65.52 -29.21
C PHE A 7 -41.26 -64.93 -29.45
N SER A 8 -41.05 -64.29 -30.59
CA SER A 8 -39.91 -63.39 -30.81
C SER A 8 -40.28 -61.99 -30.33
N LEU A 9 -39.61 -61.54 -29.27
CA LEU A 9 -39.66 -60.15 -28.79
C LEU A 9 -38.54 -59.38 -29.50
N ILE A 10 -38.90 -58.47 -30.40
CA ILE A 10 -37.98 -57.46 -30.96
C ILE A 10 -37.97 -56.31 -29.94
N ILE A 11 -36.90 -56.19 -29.16
CA ILE A 11 -36.59 -54.97 -28.39
C ILE A 11 -35.66 -54.13 -29.25
N VAL A 12 -36.11 -52.92 -29.58
CA VAL A 12 -35.34 -51.88 -30.25
C VAL A 12 -34.26 -51.38 -29.28
N LEU A 13 -32.99 -51.59 -29.63
CA LEU A 13 -31.84 -50.99 -28.94
C LEU A 13 -31.77 -49.51 -29.31
N ALA A 14 -32.18 -48.64 -28.40
CA ALA A 14 -31.89 -47.21 -28.44
C ALA A 14 -30.48 -46.99 -27.85
N THR A 15 -29.51 -46.65 -28.70
CA THR A 15 -28.20 -46.15 -28.29
C THR A 15 -28.34 -44.77 -27.65
N ALA A 16 -28.21 -44.72 -26.32
CA ALA A 16 -28.03 -43.47 -25.59
C ALA A 16 -26.59 -42.99 -25.72
N MET A 17 -26.38 -41.94 -26.52
CA MET A 17 -25.14 -41.17 -26.56
C MET A 17 -25.10 -40.31 -25.28
N VAL A 18 -24.31 -40.75 -24.29
CA VAL A 18 -24.02 -39.93 -23.11
C VAL A 18 -23.04 -38.85 -23.52
N PHE A 19 -23.55 -37.63 -23.74
CA PHE A 19 -22.72 -36.44 -23.79
C PHE A 19 -22.16 -36.21 -22.38
N LEU A 20 -20.92 -36.63 -22.15
CA LEU A 20 -20.10 -36.13 -21.05
C LEU A 20 -19.82 -34.66 -21.34
N THR A 21 -20.71 -33.78 -20.87
CA THR A 21 -20.39 -32.37 -20.71
C THR A 21 -19.27 -32.29 -19.69
N SER A 22 -18.03 -32.07 -20.14
CA SER A 22 -16.97 -31.59 -19.26
C SER A 22 -17.42 -30.21 -18.77
N THR A 23 -18.05 -30.16 -17.61
CA THR A 23 -18.04 -28.94 -16.80
C THR A 23 -16.57 -28.67 -16.53
N ALA A 24 -15.98 -27.75 -17.31
CA ALA A 24 -14.75 -27.11 -16.90
C ALA A 24 -15.06 -26.51 -15.53
N TYR A 25 -14.58 -27.18 -14.48
CA TYR A 25 -14.51 -26.59 -13.16
C TYR A 25 -13.60 -25.38 -13.39
N SER A 26 -14.19 -24.19 -13.52
CA SER A 26 -13.44 -22.96 -13.38
C SER A 26 -12.78 -23.09 -12.03
N GLN A 27 -11.48 -23.36 -12.00
CA GLN A 27 -10.73 -23.40 -10.76
C GLN A 27 -11.00 -22.03 -10.13
N GLU A 28 -11.78 -22.01 -9.05
CA GLU A 28 -12.05 -20.79 -8.30
C GLU A 28 -10.71 -20.13 -8.00
N ASN A 29 -10.70 -18.80 -7.87
CA ASN A 29 -9.54 -17.94 -7.63
C ASN A 29 -8.86 -18.24 -6.27
N GLU A 30 -8.46 -19.49 -6.07
CA GLU A 30 -7.94 -20.12 -4.88
C GLU A 30 -6.41 -20.08 -4.90
N PRO A 31 -5.77 -19.86 -3.74
CA PRO A 31 -4.32 -19.90 -3.68
C PRO A 31 -3.77 -21.28 -4.04
N VAL A 32 -2.59 -21.33 -4.65
CA VAL A 32 -1.88 -22.58 -5.01
C VAL A 32 -1.48 -23.39 -3.78
N SER A 33 -1.35 -22.74 -2.63
CA SER A 33 -1.06 -23.40 -1.36
C SER A 33 -2.30 -24.18 -0.87
N PRO A 34 -2.24 -25.52 -0.71
CA PRO A 34 -3.34 -26.26 -0.12
C PRO A 34 -3.61 -25.79 1.31
N ASN A 35 -4.88 -25.63 1.66
CA ASN A 35 -5.34 -25.12 2.96
C ASN A 35 -4.90 -23.69 3.28
N ALA A 36 -4.78 -22.83 2.26
CA ALA A 36 -4.56 -21.40 2.44
C ALA A 36 -5.52 -20.80 3.49
N SER A 37 -5.00 -19.90 4.32
CA SER A 37 -5.77 -19.27 5.38
C SER A 37 -6.91 -18.41 4.80
N PRO A 38 -8.00 -18.19 5.54
CA PRO A 38 -9.09 -17.32 5.08
C PRO A 38 -8.61 -15.94 4.64
N GLU A 39 -7.66 -15.35 5.37
CA GLU A 39 -7.09 -14.03 5.10
C GLU A 39 -6.28 -14.03 3.80
N ALA A 40 -5.51 -15.09 3.52
CA ALA A 40 -4.77 -15.24 2.27
C ALA A 40 -5.72 -15.38 1.08
N LYS A 41 -6.77 -16.21 1.21
CA LYS A 41 -7.80 -16.34 0.18
C LYS A 41 -8.49 -15.00 -0.10
N ALA A 42 -8.86 -14.28 0.95
CA ALA A 42 -9.52 -12.98 0.83
C ALA A 42 -8.60 -11.92 0.20
N LEU A 43 -7.30 -11.92 0.54
CA LEU A 43 -6.32 -11.04 -0.11
C LEU A 43 -6.16 -11.38 -1.59
N LEU A 44 -6.05 -12.66 -1.95
CA LEU A 44 -5.94 -13.05 -3.36
C LEU A 44 -7.20 -12.66 -4.14
N LYS A 45 -8.38 -12.91 -3.57
CA LYS A 45 -9.66 -12.49 -4.16
C LYS A 45 -9.70 -10.98 -4.39
N LEU A 46 -9.26 -10.18 -3.42
CA LEU A 46 -9.15 -8.72 -3.58
C LEU A 46 -8.31 -8.35 -4.81
N LEU A 47 -7.16 -9.00 -5.02
CA LEU A 47 -6.32 -8.74 -6.19
C LEU A 47 -7.04 -9.09 -7.52
N TYR A 48 -7.78 -10.18 -7.56
CA TYR A 48 -8.62 -10.51 -8.72
C TYR A 48 -9.71 -9.46 -8.95
N ASP A 49 -10.39 -9.01 -7.90
CA ASP A 49 -11.54 -8.10 -8.00
C ASP A 49 -11.15 -6.70 -8.49
N ILE A 50 -9.94 -6.24 -8.15
CA ILE A 50 -9.41 -4.92 -8.54
C ILE A 50 -8.62 -4.93 -9.85
N SER A 51 -8.18 -6.10 -10.33
CA SER A 51 -7.42 -6.18 -11.59
C SER A 51 -8.23 -5.59 -12.75
N GLY A 52 -7.59 -4.70 -13.53
CA GLY A 52 -8.24 -4.00 -14.62
C GLY A 52 -9.06 -2.77 -14.20
N LYS A 53 -9.14 -2.46 -12.90
CA LYS A 53 -9.95 -1.35 -12.36
C LYS A 53 -9.14 -0.38 -11.50
N TYR A 54 -8.32 -0.92 -10.60
CA TYR A 54 -7.55 -0.12 -9.65
C TYR A 54 -6.12 -0.63 -9.51
N THR A 55 -5.22 0.32 -9.21
CA THR A 55 -3.84 0.07 -8.82
C THR A 55 -3.60 0.66 -7.43
N LEU A 56 -3.19 -0.20 -6.49
CA LEU A 56 -2.89 0.21 -5.13
C LEU A 56 -1.49 0.82 -5.01
N THR A 57 -1.37 1.91 -4.26
CA THR A 57 -0.10 2.58 -4.02
C THR A 57 0.75 1.83 -2.99
N GLY A 58 2.05 1.69 -3.25
CA GLY A 58 2.94 0.97 -2.36
C GLY A 58 4.31 1.59 -2.20
N GLN A 59 4.93 1.26 -1.07
CA GLN A 59 6.23 1.78 -0.67
C GLN A 59 7.07 0.68 0.01
N HIS A 60 8.29 0.49 -0.48
CA HIS A 60 9.27 -0.39 0.13
C HIS A 60 10.04 0.31 1.26
N ASN A 61 10.40 -0.46 2.29
CA ASN A 61 11.11 -0.02 3.48
C ASN A 61 12.30 -0.95 3.73
N PHE A 62 13.43 -0.40 4.16
CA PHE A 62 14.58 -1.23 4.55
C PHE A 62 14.32 -1.94 5.91
N PRO A 63 14.85 -3.18 6.09
CA PRO A 63 14.66 -4.01 7.29
C PRO A 63 14.81 -3.28 8.62
N ASN A 64 15.92 -2.57 8.81
CA ASN A 64 16.33 -2.02 10.11
C ASN A 64 15.78 -0.61 10.38
N ILE A 65 14.88 -0.09 9.53
CA ILE A 65 14.29 1.26 9.69
C ILE A 65 12.76 1.28 9.67
N LYS A 66 12.11 0.10 9.68
CA LYS A 66 10.63 -0.03 9.81
C LYS A 66 9.89 0.84 8.79
N GLY A 67 8.71 1.38 9.12
CA GLY A 67 7.91 2.22 8.22
C GLY A 67 8.46 3.61 7.86
N ARG A 68 9.75 3.92 8.09
CA ARG A 68 10.32 5.25 7.82
C ARG A 68 10.09 5.71 6.38
N ASN A 69 10.27 4.82 5.39
CA ASN A 69 10.08 5.18 3.98
C ASN A 69 8.61 5.39 3.64
N THR A 70 7.72 4.57 4.19
CA THR A 70 6.25 4.73 4.06
C THR A 70 5.79 6.06 4.62
N GLN A 71 6.24 6.43 5.82
CA GLN A 71 5.92 7.72 6.44
C GLN A 71 6.48 8.91 5.64
N PHE A 72 7.69 8.77 5.09
CA PHE A 72 8.27 9.80 4.23
C PHE A 72 7.47 9.94 2.93
N ALA A 73 7.13 8.82 2.29
CA ALA A 73 6.33 8.80 1.07
C ALA A 73 4.97 9.45 1.30
N ALA A 74 4.27 9.12 2.40
CA ALA A 74 3.00 9.71 2.75
C ALA A 74 3.05 11.25 2.79
N LYS A 75 4.06 11.81 3.46
CA LYS A 75 4.29 13.26 3.52
C LYS A 75 4.69 13.85 2.16
N TYR A 76 5.41 13.10 1.33
CA TYR A 76 5.90 13.59 0.04
C TYR A 76 4.81 13.62 -1.03
N ILE A 77 3.98 12.57 -1.10
CA ILE A 77 2.94 12.38 -2.12
C ILE A 77 1.58 12.94 -1.69
N GLY A 78 1.35 13.10 -0.38
CA GLY A 78 0.11 13.66 0.18
C GLY A 78 -0.98 12.62 0.49
N LYS A 79 -0.69 11.33 0.32
CA LYS A 79 -1.55 10.18 0.67
C LYS A 79 -0.69 9.05 1.19
N THR A 80 -1.20 8.20 2.07
CA THR A 80 -0.46 7.09 2.67
C THR A 80 -0.47 5.87 1.75
N PRO A 81 0.71 5.37 1.31
CA PRO A 81 0.77 4.13 0.54
C PRO A 81 0.10 2.97 1.29
N VAL A 82 -0.79 2.27 0.62
CA VAL A 82 -1.58 1.20 1.23
C VAL A 82 -0.85 -0.15 1.25
N VAL A 83 0.11 -0.35 0.35
CA VAL A 83 0.99 -1.52 0.34
C VAL A 83 2.26 -1.22 1.11
N TYR A 84 2.45 -1.95 2.21
CA TYR A 84 3.67 -1.93 3.01
C TYR A 84 4.61 -3.04 2.54
N SER A 85 5.74 -2.65 1.93
CA SER A 85 6.75 -3.57 1.39
C SER A 85 8.01 -3.55 2.24
N ILE A 86 8.61 -4.72 2.51
CA ILE A 86 9.84 -4.86 3.33
C ILE A 86 10.65 -6.10 2.92
N ASP A 87 11.94 -6.15 3.30
CA ASP A 87 12.82 -7.32 3.14
C ASP A 87 13.08 -8.03 4.48
N MET A 88 13.48 -9.30 4.46
CA MET A 88 13.94 -10.08 5.62
C MET A 88 15.39 -9.80 6.04
N GLY A 89 16.16 -9.04 5.27
CA GLY A 89 17.52 -8.61 5.60
C GLY A 89 18.58 -9.71 5.49
N PHE A 90 19.84 -9.29 5.37
CA PHE A 90 21.02 -10.15 5.18
C PHE A 90 22.32 -9.54 5.75
N ALA A 91 22.33 -8.23 6.02
CA ALA A 91 23.52 -7.49 6.37
C ALA A 91 23.80 -7.52 7.88
N ARG A 92 24.97 -7.01 8.26
CA ARG A 92 25.44 -6.95 9.65
C ARG A 92 24.61 -5.98 10.50
N ASP A 93 24.82 -6.04 11.81
CA ASP A 93 24.24 -5.08 12.74
C ASP A 93 24.60 -3.62 12.37
N GLY A 94 23.68 -2.70 12.63
CA GLY A 94 23.78 -1.28 12.27
C GLY A 94 23.56 -0.96 10.78
N ASP A 95 23.52 -1.95 9.89
CA ASP A 95 23.15 -1.74 8.49
C ASP A 95 21.63 -1.59 8.32
N THR A 96 21.19 -0.87 7.29
CA THR A 96 19.76 -0.74 6.96
C THR A 96 19.13 -2.06 6.57
N ASP A 97 19.91 -2.98 6.01
CA ASP A 97 19.50 -4.34 5.61
C ASP A 97 19.83 -5.42 6.65
N SER A 98 20.02 -5.02 7.91
CA SER A 98 20.40 -5.94 8.99
C SER A 98 19.42 -7.11 9.16
N TYR A 99 19.92 -8.35 9.09
CA TYR A 99 19.12 -9.55 9.32
C TYR A 99 18.62 -9.65 10.78
N LEU A 100 19.31 -8.98 11.72
CA LEU A 100 18.92 -8.93 13.14
C LEU A 100 17.63 -8.12 13.36
N ALA A 101 17.15 -7.40 12.35
CA ALA A 101 15.89 -6.66 12.42
C ALA A 101 14.64 -7.57 12.32
N ARG A 102 14.76 -8.85 11.92
CA ARG A 102 13.61 -9.76 11.70
C ARG A 102 12.59 -9.82 12.85
N PRO A 103 12.98 -9.88 14.14
CA PRO A 103 12.00 -9.83 15.23
C PRO A 103 11.19 -8.52 15.25
N GLN A 104 11.81 -7.41 14.86
CA GLN A 104 11.18 -6.08 14.82
C GLN A 104 10.35 -5.92 13.54
N ILE A 105 10.78 -6.49 12.43
CA ILE A 105 10.00 -6.60 11.19
C ILE A 105 8.67 -7.30 11.46
N VAL A 106 8.67 -8.44 12.17
CA VAL A 106 7.41 -9.14 12.50
C VAL A 106 6.45 -8.25 13.28
N LYS A 107 6.93 -7.53 14.30
CA LYS A 107 6.09 -6.61 15.09
C LYS A 107 5.53 -5.48 14.23
N GLU A 108 6.37 -4.88 13.41
CA GLU A 108 5.99 -3.78 12.52
C GLU A 108 4.97 -4.26 11.48
N VAL A 109 5.19 -5.40 10.84
CA VAL A 109 4.28 -5.97 9.84
C VAL A 109 2.90 -6.27 10.43
N ILE A 110 2.83 -6.82 11.64
CA ILE A 110 1.56 -7.05 12.34
C ILE A 110 0.83 -5.73 12.57
N GLU A 111 1.55 -4.69 13.00
CA GLU A 111 0.95 -3.38 13.24
C GLU A 111 0.48 -2.72 11.93
N GLN A 112 1.29 -2.74 10.88
CA GLN A 112 0.90 -2.18 9.57
C GLN A 112 -0.32 -2.91 8.99
N HIS A 113 -0.38 -4.24 9.14
CA HIS A 113 -1.56 -5.01 8.76
C HIS A 113 -2.80 -4.61 9.56
N ARG A 114 -2.66 -4.45 10.88
CA ARG A 114 -3.74 -3.97 11.77
C ARG A 114 -4.22 -2.57 11.39
N LEU A 115 -3.31 -1.70 10.93
CA LEU A 115 -3.64 -0.36 10.40
C LEU A 115 -4.28 -0.41 9.01
N GLY A 116 -4.38 -1.59 8.40
CA GLY A 116 -5.06 -1.79 7.13
C GLY A 116 -4.15 -1.84 5.91
N SER A 117 -2.84 -1.91 6.08
CA SER A 117 -1.93 -2.09 4.95
C SER A 117 -1.98 -3.52 4.41
N ILE A 118 -1.80 -3.65 3.10
CA ILE A 118 -1.48 -4.93 2.46
C ILE A 118 0.02 -5.17 2.61
N ILE A 119 0.39 -6.36 3.09
CA ILE A 119 1.77 -6.71 3.37
C ILE A 119 2.40 -7.43 2.19
N THR A 120 3.57 -6.97 1.76
CA THR A 120 4.43 -7.71 0.84
C THR A 120 5.84 -7.81 1.39
N ILE A 121 6.44 -9.00 1.28
CA ILE A 121 7.78 -9.27 1.80
C ILE A 121 8.61 -9.91 0.70
N CYS A 122 9.77 -9.33 0.41
CA CYS A 122 10.81 -9.96 -0.40
C CYS A 122 11.96 -10.46 0.48
N TRP A 123 12.91 -11.17 -0.13
CA TRP A 123 14.07 -11.69 0.58
C TRP A 123 15.29 -11.75 -0.33
N HIS A 124 16.24 -10.86 -0.07
CA HIS A 124 17.62 -10.99 -0.55
C HIS A 124 18.31 -12.13 0.21
N ALA A 125 18.11 -13.36 -0.27
CA ALA A 125 18.58 -14.57 0.40
C ALA A 125 20.11 -14.70 0.39
N VAL A 126 20.69 -15.05 1.53
CA VAL A 126 22.12 -15.37 1.65
C VAL A 126 22.42 -16.69 0.93
N PRO A 127 23.53 -16.79 0.15
CA PRO A 127 23.88 -18.04 -0.51
C PRO A 127 24.21 -19.13 0.52
N PRO A 128 23.86 -20.41 0.26
CA PRO A 128 24.20 -21.52 1.16
C PRO A 128 25.70 -21.76 1.38
N THR A 129 26.57 -21.08 0.62
CA THR A 129 28.03 -21.08 0.77
C THR A 129 28.55 -20.17 1.90
N ALA A 130 27.68 -19.36 2.52
CA ALA A 130 28.03 -18.43 3.59
C ALA A 130 26.97 -18.42 4.70
N ASP A 131 27.31 -17.83 5.84
CA ASP A 131 26.39 -17.53 6.94
C ASP A 131 26.14 -16.02 7.01
N GLU A 132 24.99 -15.63 7.55
CA GLU A 132 24.70 -14.22 7.83
C GLU A 132 25.65 -13.68 8.91
N PRO A 133 26.15 -12.44 8.78
CA PRO A 133 25.83 -11.46 7.74
C PRO A 133 26.71 -11.58 6.48
N VAL A 134 26.17 -11.13 5.34
CA VAL A 134 26.91 -10.97 4.08
C VAL A 134 26.78 -9.56 3.51
N THR A 135 27.55 -9.24 2.47
CA THR A 135 27.42 -7.98 1.73
C THR A 135 26.48 -8.10 0.54
N PHE A 136 25.95 -6.97 0.06
CA PHE A 136 25.13 -6.98 -1.16
C PHE A 136 25.96 -7.34 -2.39
N ARG A 137 27.14 -6.71 -2.54
CA ARG A 137 28.09 -6.97 -3.63
C ARG A 137 29.30 -7.76 -3.13
N PRO A 138 29.95 -8.58 -3.98
CA PRO A 138 31.20 -9.23 -3.62
C PRO A 138 32.27 -8.21 -3.19
N GLN A 139 33.02 -8.51 -2.14
CA GLN A 139 34.21 -7.75 -1.77
C GLN A 139 35.45 -8.38 -2.41
N GLY A 140 36.21 -7.59 -3.16
CA GLY A 140 37.41 -8.07 -3.85
C GLY A 140 37.11 -9.13 -4.91
N LYS A 141 38.12 -9.96 -5.24
CA LYS A 141 37.94 -11.14 -6.10
C LYS A 141 37.39 -12.29 -5.25
N ALA A 142 36.09 -12.28 -5.00
CA ALA A 142 35.45 -13.39 -4.29
C ALA A 142 35.59 -14.68 -5.11
N ALA A 143 36.16 -15.71 -4.51
CA ALA A 143 36.23 -17.04 -5.09
C ALA A 143 34.80 -17.62 -5.19
N PRO A 144 34.33 -18.06 -6.38
CA PRO A 144 32.99 -18.63 -6.53
C PRO A 144 32.70 -19.79 -5.55
N GLU A 145 33.74 -20.51 -5.15
CA GLU A 145 33.71 -21.61 -4.17
C GLU A 145 33.23 -21.17 -2.79
N SER A 146 33.41 -19.89 -2.43
CA SER A 146 33.10 -19.32 -1.12
C SER A 146 32.32 -18.00 -1.23
N LEU A 147 31.35 -17.95 -2.15
CA LEU A 147 30.53 -16.75 -2.35
C LEU A 147 29.86 -16.33 -1.03
N ALA A 148 30.13 -15.10 -0.60
CA ALA A 148 29.62 -14.52 0.64
C ALA A 148 28.98 -13.14 0.39
N SER A 149 28.16 -13.07 -0.66
CA SER A 149 27.39 -11.89 -1.02
C SER A 149 26.10 -12.27 -1.74
N ILE A 150 25.11 -11.36 -1.71
CA ILE A 150 23.82 -11.54 -2.39
C ILE A 150 24.01 -11.59 -3.91
N GLN A 151 24.78 -10.64 -4.45
CA GLN A 151 25.21 -10.66 -5.84
C GLN A 151 26.39 -11.60 -6.05
N GLY A 152 26.44 -12.23 -7.22
CA GLY A 152 27.48 -13.18 -7.62
C GLY A 152 26.90 -14.44 -8.21
N LYS A 153 27.78 -15.39 -8.59
CA LYS A 153 27.37 -16.63 -9.25
C LYS A 153 27.98 -17.84 -8.55
N LEU A 154 27.13 -18.78 -8.17
CA LEU A 154 27.55 -20.10 -7.70
C LEU A 154 28.02 -20.98 -8.87
N LEU A 155 28.97 -21.87 -8.59
CA LEU A 155 29.37 -22.95 -9.49
C LEU A 155 28.19 -23.89 -9.77
N ASP A 156 28.17 -24.52 -10.94
CA ASP A 156 27.12 -25.49 -11.31
C ASP A 156 27.00 -26.62 -10.29
N LYS A 157 28.14 -27.14 -9.83
CA LYS A 157 28.17 -28.17 -8.78
C LYS A 157 27.55 -27.70 -7.46
N GLN A 158 27.83 -26.47 -7.04
CA GLN A 158 27.24 -25.93 -5.80
C GLN A 158 25.72 -25.80 -5.92
N PHE A 159 25.23 -25.35 -7.08
CA PHE A 159 23.79 -25.21 -7.33
C PHE A 159 23.09 -26.57 -7.43
N GLU A 160 23.73 -27.56 -8.05
CA GLU A 160 23.32 -28.96 -8.03
C GLU A 160 23.24 -29.49 -6.59
N GLU A 161 24.26 -29.24 -5.77
CA GLU A 161 24.28 -29.68 -4.38
C GLU A 161 23.13 -29.04 -3.59
N ILE A 162 22.86 -27.74 -3.72
CA ILE A 162 21.71 -27.07 -3.08
C ILE A 162 20.38 -27.78 -3.43
N LEU A 163 20.22 -28.20 -4.69
CA LEU A 163 19.01 -28.87 -5.18
C LEU A 163 18.98 -30.38 -4.94
N THR A 164 20.04 -30.96 -4.38
CA THR A 164 20.14 -32.40 -4.13
C THR A 164 19.95 -32.68 -2.64
N PRO A 165 18.84 -33.35 -2.23
CA PRO A 165 18.60 -33.68 -0.84
C PRO A 165 19.76 -34.43 -0.19
N GLY A 166 20.18 -33.97 1.00
CA GLY A 166 21.19 -34.66 1.80
C GLY A 166 22.66 -34.27 1.50
N THR A 167 22.91 -33.33 0.59
CA THR A 167 24.24 -32.69 0.48
C THR A 167 24.44 -31.67 1.60
N ASP A 168 25.68 -31.21 1.80
CA ASP A 168 26.00 -30.16 2.78
C ASP A 168 25.34 -28.82 2.42
N LEU A 169 25.44 -28.39 1.16
CA LEU A 169 24.81 -27.13 0.72
C LEU A 169 23.28 -27.20 0.76
N ASN A 170 22.69 -28.38 0.51
CA ASN A 170 21.24 -28.54 0.72
C ASN A 170 20.86 -28.39 2.20
N ARG A 171 21.60 -29.02 3.13
CA ARG A 171 21.35 -28.84 4.58
C ARG A 171 21.51 -27.39 5.03
N ARG A 172 22.52 -26.68 4.51
CA ARG A 172 22.73 -25.26 4.81
C ARG A 172 21.60 -24.39 4.24
N TRP A 173 21.19 -24.62 3.00
CA TRP A 173 20.02 -23.97 2.39
C TRP A 173 18.76 -24.21 3.24
N GLN A 174 18.52 -25.44 3.66
CA GLN A 174 17.38 -25.80 4.52
C GLN A 174 17.39 -24.99 5.82
N ALA A 175 18.52 -24.91 6.52
CA ALA A 175 18.65 -24.15 7.77
C ALA A 175 18.40 -22.65 7.58
N GLN A 176 18.94 -22.06 6.51
CA GLN A 176 18.70 -20.65 6.16
C GLN A 176 17.21 -20.40 5.87
N VAL A 177 16.59 -21.27 5.07
CA VAL A 177 15.16 -21.19 4.72
C VAL A 177 14.26 -21.35 5.96
N ASP A 178 14.63 -22.25 6.88
CA ASP A 178 13.91 -22.47 8.15
C ASP A 178 13.98 -21.26 9.08
N SER A 179 15.13 -20.57 9.09
CA SER A 179 15.29 -19.35 9.89
C SER A 179 14.29 -18.27 9.49
N VAL A 180 13.99 -18.13 8.19
CA VAL A 180 12.98 -17.20 7.66
C VAL A 180 11.57 -17.75 7.89
N ALA A 181 11.36 -19.06 7.69
CA ALA A 181 10.07 -19.72 7.94
C ALA A 181 9.58 -19.50 9.37
N PHE A 182 10.49 -19.48 10.36
CA PHE A 182 10.17 -19.19 11.75
C PHE A 182 9.44 -17.84 11.91
N TYR A 183 9.89 -16.79 11.24
CA TYR A 183 9.25 -15.47 11.30
C TYR A 183 7.95 -15.43 10.49
N LEU A 184 7.91 -16.05 9.31
CA LEU A 184 6.68 -16.17 8.51
C LEU A 184 5.60 -16.94 9.28
N LYS A 185 5.97 -17.94 10.09
CA LYS A 185 5.05 -18.69 10.95
C LYS A 185 4.46 -17.84 12.07
N LYS A 186 5.22 -16.90 12.63
CA LYS A 186 4.70 -15.92 13.60
C LYS A 186 3.67 -14.99 12.96
N LEU A 187 3.91 -14.56 11.72
CA LEU A 187 2.95 -13.76 10.96
C LEU A 187 1.68 -14.57 10.64
N GLN A 188 1.81 -15.85 10.29
CA GLN A 188 0.67 -16.75 10.15
C GLN A 188 -0.15 -16.86 11.44
N GLN A 189 0.51 -17.04 12.58
CA GLN A 189 -0.16 -17.13 13.88
C GLN A 189 -0.90 -15.84 14.25
N ALA A 190 -0.44 -14.69 13.73
CA ALA A 190 -1.08 -13.40 13.89
C ALA A 190 -2.17 -13.12 12.83
N GLY A 191 -2.50 -14.09 11.97
CA GLY A 191 -3.52 -13.92 10.92
C GLY A 191 -3.11 -12.95 9.82
N VAL A 192 -1.81 -12.72 9.59
CA VAL A 192 -1.32 -11.78 8.57
C VAL A 192 -1.06 -12.52 7.26
N PRO A 193 -1.82 -12.28 6.17
CA PRO A 193 -1.50 -12.78 4.85
C PRO A 193 -0.39 -11.94 4.20
N ILE A 194 0.45 -12.60 3.40
CA ILE A 194 1.68 -11.99 2.86
C ILE A 194 1.77 -12.24 1.35
N LEU A 195 1.94 -11.18 0.57
CA LEU A 195 2.44 -11.27 -0.80
C LEU A 195 3.95 -11.57 -0.75
N TRP A 196 4.29 -12.87 -0.81
CA TRP A 196 5.64 -13.39 -0.64
C TRP A 196 6.39 -13.41 -1.96
N ARG A 197 7.48 -12.65 -2.07
CA ARG A 197 8.28 -12.46 -3.30
C ARG A 197 9.71 -13.02 -3.16
N PRO A 198 9.88 -14.35 -3.01
CA PRO A 198 11.19 -14.95 -2.84
C PRO A 198 11.96 -14.95 -4.16
N TYR A 199 13.30 -14.92 -4.07
CA TYR A 199 14.18 -15.05 -5.23
C TYR A 199 13.74 -14.15 -6.40
N HIS A 200 13.44 -12.88 -6.12
CA HIS A 200 12.99 -11.91 -7.11
C HIS A 200 14.07 -11.63 -8.17
N GLU A 201 13.66 -11.07 -9.32
CA GLU A 201 14.53 -10.76 -10.46
C GLU A 201 15.32 -11.96 -11.02
N MET A 202 14.79 -13.17 -10.85
CA MET A 202 15.54 -14.39 -11.10
C MET A 202 15.85 -14.67 -12.58
N ASN A 203 15.15 -14.00 -13.49
CA ASN A 203 15.46 -14.03 -14.90
C ASN A 203 16.71 -13.20 -15.24
N GLY A 204 17.16 -12.34 -14.33
CA GLY A 204 18.49 -11.74 -14.34
C GLY A 204 19.58 -12.72 -13.91
N GLY A 205 20.84 -12.28 -14.00
CA GLY A 205 22.03 -13.08 -13.66
C GLY A 205 22.93 -12.47 -12.58
N TRP A 206 22.47 -11.42 -11.89
CA TRP A 206 23.26 -10.69 -10.89
C TRP A 206 23.18 -11.31 -9.49
N PHE A 207 22.04 -11.91 -9.14
CA PHE A 207 21.88 -12.65 -7.89
C PHE A 207 22.25 -14.12 -8.04
N TRP A 208 22.74 -14.73 -6.95
CA TRP A 208 23.23 -16.11 -6.99
C TRP A 208 22.16 -17.15 -7.40
N TRP A 209 20.88 -16.82 -7.19
CA TRP A 209 19.73 -17.66 -7.57
C TRP A 209 19.30 -17.51 -9.03
N GLY A 210 19.76 -16.48 -9.73
CA GLY A 210 19.26 -16.08 -11.04
C GLY A 210 19.96 -16.75 -12.23
N GLY A 211 19.31 -16.70 -13.39
CA GLY A 211 19.95 -16.95 -14.69
C GLY A 211 20.25 -18.42 -15.00
N ARG A 212 19.68 -19.38 -14.25
CA ARG A 212 19.95 -20.82 -14.45
C ARG A 212 18.77 -21.55 -15.07
N THR A 213 19.05 -22.27 -16.16
CA THR A 213 18.09 -23.14 -16.87
C THR A 213 18.56 -24.60 -16.84
N GLY A 214 17.72 -25.53 -17.30
CA GLY A 214 18.00 -26.97 -17.25
C GLY A 214 17.51 -27.67 -15.98
N LYS A 215 18.12 -28.81 -15.64
CA LYS A 215 17.71 -29.66 -14.50
C LYS A 215 17.87 -28.94 -13.16
N TYR A 216 19.07 -28.41 -12.91
CA TYR A 216 19.40 -27.64 -11.70
C TYR A 216 19.20 -26.15 -11.97
N SER A 217 17.94 -25.74 -12.09
CA SER A 217 17.54 -24.41 -12.53
C SER A 217 17.01 -23.54 -11.40
N THR A 218 16.94 -22.24 -11.67
CA THR A 218 16.26 -21.25 -10.85
C THR A 218 14.80 -21.65 -10.56
N LYS A 219 14.10 -22.26 -11.54
CA LYS A 219 12.75 -22.81 -11.36
C LYS A 219 12.72 -23.93 -10.33
N ALA A 220 13.68 -24.84 -10.38
CA ALA A 220 13.79 -25.94 -9.42
C ALA A 220 14.04 -25.41 -8.00
N LEU A 221 14.84 -24.35 -7.85
CA LEU A 221 15.06 -23.68 -6.56
C LEU A 221 13.78 -23.04 -6.01
N TYR A 222 13.02 -22.33 -6.87
CA TYR A 222 11.73 -21.74 -6.47
C TYR A 222 10.76 -22.82 -5.99
N ARG A 223 10.63 -23.92 -6.74
CA ARG A 223 9.77 -25.07 -6.37
C ARG A 223 10.24 -25.76 -5.09
N GLN A 224 11.56 -25.90 -4.89
CA GLN A 224 12.12 -26.46 -3.65
C GLN A 224 11.75 -25.61 -2.43
N LEU A 225 11.80 -24.28 -2.56
CA LEU A 225 11.35 -23.35 -1.51
C LEU A 225 9.85 -23.47 -1.27
N PHE A 226 9.05 -23.53 -2.34
CA PHE A 226 7.62 -23.77 -2.27
C PHE A 226 7.29 -25.02 -1.45
N ASP A 227 7.89 -26.16 -1.81
CA ASP A 227 7.65 -27.43 -1.12
C ASP A 227 8.05 -27.34 0.36
N ARG A 228 9.18 -26.69 0.67
CA ARG A 228 9.64 -26.53 2.05
C ARG A 228 8.71 -25.63 2.87
N TYR A 229 8.22 -24.52 2.32
CA TYR A 229 7.33 -23.62 3.06
C TYR A 229 5.90 -24.16 3.18
N VAL A 230 5.35 -24.63 2.07
CA VAL A 230 3.96 -25.08 2.00
C VAL A 230 3.80 -26.47 2.61
N HIS A 231 4.62 -27.45 2.20
CA HIS A 231 4.42 -28.84 2.61
C HIS A 231 5.15 -29.20 3.90
N HIS A 232 6.35 -28.67 4.16
CA HIS A 232 7.08 -28.97 5.39
C HIS A 232 6.69 -28.02 6.55
N HIS A 233 6.80 -26.69 6.38
CA HIS A 233 6.48 -25.72 7.44
C HIS A 233 4.98 -25.43 7.60
N LYS A 234 4.15 -25.90 6.66
CA LYS A 234 2.70 -25.64 6.65
C LYS A 234 2.40 -24.15 6.72
N LEU A 235 3.16 -23.35 5.97
CA LEU A 235 2.92 -21.93 5.79
C LEU A 235 1.74 -21.75 4.85
N ASN A 236 0.61 -21.30 5.38
CA ASN A 236 -0.65 -21.19 4.64
C ASN A 236 -1.18 -19.76 4.53
N ASN A 237 -0.45 -18.77 5.06
CA ASN A 237 -0.74 -17.34 4.92
C ASN A 237 0.01 -16.67 3.75
N LEU A 238 0.75 -17.44 2.95
CA LEU A 238 1.57 -16.91 1.85
C LEU A 238 0.81 -16.97 0.52
N ILE A 239 0.75 -15.81 -0.15
CA ILE A 239 0.39 -15.68 -1.56
C ILE A 239 1.69 -15.59 -2.36
N TRP A 240 1.92 -16.57 -3.23
CA TRP A 240 3.18 -16.76 -3.93
C TRP A 240 3.29 -15.82 -5.13
N VAL A 241 4.21 -14.87 -5.05
CA VAL A 241 4.47 -13.89 -6.10
C VAL A 241 5.73 -14.32 -6.87
N TRP A 242 5.58 -14.58 -8.16
CA TRP A 242 6.71 -14.81 -9.06
C TRP A 242 7.16 -13.50 -9.69
N ASN A 243 8.28 -12.96 -9.23
CA ASN A 243 8.72 -11.59 -9.49
C ASN A 243 9.94 -11.54 -10.42
N VAL A 244 9.76 -11.09 -11.65
CA VAL A 244 10.81 -10.98 -12.68
C VAL A 244 11.33 -9.54 -12.82
N ASP A 245 12.50 -9.35 -13.42
CA ASP A 245 13.00 -8.05 -13.91
C ASP A 245 12.78 -7.92 -15.44
N ARG A 246 12.90 -6.72 -15.98
CA ARG A 246 12.78 -6.41 -17.41
C ARG A 246 13.84 -7.15 -18.24
N PRO A 247 13.44 -7.89 -19.29
CA PRO A 247 14.38 -8.53 -20.20
C PRO A 247 15.15 -7.48 -21.01
N ASN A 248 16.49 -7.51 -20.92
CA ASN A 248 17.35 -6.72 -21.82
C ASN A 248 18.07 -7.59 -22.87
N ASN A 249 17.89 -8.92 -22.82
CA ASN A 249 18.43 -9.88 -23.78
C ASN A 249 17.57 -11.17 -23.80
N PRO A 250 17.73 -12.04 -24.82
CA PRO A 250 16.92 -13.26 -24.97
C PRO A 250 17.06 -14.29 -23.84
N ASP A 251 18.13 -14.26 -23.06
CA ASP A 251 18.32 -15.16 -21.91
C ASP A 251 17.52 -14.77 -20.68
N MET A 252 16.98 -13.56 -20.66
CA MET A 252 16.10 -13.07 -19.60
C MET A 252 14.60 -13.28 -19.89
N HIS A 253 14.24 -13.97 -20.99
CA HIS A 253 12.84 -14.23 -21.31
C HIS A 253 12.11 -14.93 -20.16
N PHE A 254 10.97 -14.38 -19.77
CA PHE A 254 10.15 -14.83 -18.63
C PHE A 254 9.85 -16.33 -18.64
N SER A 255 9.48 -16.88 -19.81
CA SER A 255 9.12 -18.30 -19.97
C SER A 255 10.25 -19.27 -19.60
N LYS A 256 11.53 -18.85 -19.66
CA LYS A 256 12.67 -19.67 -19.23
C LYS A 256 12.63 -19.94 -17.72
N TYR A 257 12.11 -19.01 -16.93
CA TYR A 257 12.13 -19.01 -15.46
C TYR A 257 10.75 -19.16 -14.81
N TYR A 258 9.71 -19.32 -15.61
CA TYR A 258 8.33 -19.51 -15.14
C TYR A 258 8.15 -20.85 -14.41
N PRO A 259 7.80 -20.87 -13.10
CA PRO A 259 7.81 -22.07 -12.29
C PRO A 259 6.58 -22.96 -12.49
N GLY A 260 5.58 -22.54 -13.26
CA GLY A 260 4.29 -23.23 -13.41
C GLY A 260 3.19 -22.58 -12.57
N ASN A 261 1.95 -22.64 -13.07
CA ASN A 261 0.78 -22.01 -12.42
C ASN A 261 0.39 -22.69 -11.10
N GLU A 262 0.88 -23.90 -10.86
CA GLU A 262 0.72 -24.67 -9.65
C GLU A 262 1.66 -24.23 -8.52
N TYR A 263 2.61 -23.33 -8.81
CA TYR A 263 3.59 -22.82 -7.83
C TYR A 263 3.48 -21.31 -7.56
N LEU A 264 2.57 -20.59 -8.23
CA LEU A 264 2.41 -19.15 -8.06
C LEU A 264 0.96 -18.71 -8.06
N ASP A 265 0.66 -17.67 -7.28
CA ASP A 265 -0.65 -17.01 -7.21
C ASP A 265 -0.69 -15.75 -8.06
N VAL A 266 0.42 -15.01 -8.11
CA VAL A 266 0.51 -13.67 -8.70
C VAL A 266 1.81 -13.54 -9.49
N LEU A 267 1.75 -12.87 -10.64
CA LEU A 267 2.93 -12.54 -11.45
C LEU A 267 3.36 -11.11 -11.13
N SER A 268 4.66 -10.86 -11.13
CA SER A 268 5.20 -9.55 -10.80
C SER A 268 6.36 -9.15 -11.70
N LEU A 269 6.49 -7.85 -11.95
CA LEU A 269 7.57 -7.24 -12.72
C LEU A 269 8.19 -6.08 -11.95
N ASP A 270 9.52 -6.03 -11.91
CA ASP A 270 10.27 -4.87 -11.42
C ASP A 270 10.58 -3.92 -12.59
N VAL A 271 10.27 -2.63 -12.43
CA VAL A 271 10.41 -1.62 -13.49
C VAL A 271 11.13 -0.37 -12.98
N TYR A 272 12.35 -0.17 -13.46
CA TYR A 272 13.14 1.03 -13.21
C TYR A 272 13.25 1.89 -14.47
N ASN A 273 13.57 3.18 -14.29
CA ASN A 273 13.74 4.16 -15.38
C ASN A 273 12.50 4.36 -16.29
N ARG A 274 11.28 4.12 -15.76
CA ARG A 274 10.01 4.26 -16.49
C ARG A 274 9.87 3.34 -17.72
N ASP A 275 10.62 2.24 -17.77
CA ASP A 275 10.60 1.29 -18.90
C ASP A 275 9.41 0.33 -18.81
N PHE A 276 8.20 0.87 -18.93
CA PHE A 276 6.94 0.13 -18.96
C PHE A 276 6.65 -0.40 -20.38
N ASN A 277 7.59 -1.13 -20.97
CA ASN A 277 7.43 -1.65 -22.33
C ASN A 277 6.22 -2.60 -22.43
N GLN A 278 5.36 -2.38 -23.42
CA GLN A 278 4.15 -3.17 -23.64
C GLN A 278 4.44 -4.67 -23.81
N SER A 279 5.57 -5.03 -24.43
CA SER A 279 5.93 -6.44 -24.64
C SER A 279 6.17 -7.20 -23.33
N TYR A 280 6.61 -6.52 -22.27
CA TYR A 280 6.77 -7.15 -20.95
C TYR A 280 5.40 -7.50 -20.37
N TYR A 281 4.47 -6.55 -20.42
CA TYR A 281 3.09 -6.74 -19.98
C TYR A 281 2.41 -7.87 -20.77
N ASP A 282 2.47 -7.83 -22.10
CA ASP A 282 1.84 -8.84 -22.97
C ASP A 282 2.41 -10.25 -22.70
N SER A 283 3.72 -10.35 -22.46
CA SER A 283 4.37 -11.63 -22.14
C SER A 283 3.88 -12.20 -20.81
N LEU A 284 3.67 -11.35 -19.80
CA LEU A 284 3.11 -11.78 -18.52
C LEU A 284 1.63 -12.16 -18.65
N MET A 285 0.85 -11.41 -19.44
CA MET A 285 -0.53 -11.74 -19.77
C MET A 285 -0.69 -13.16 -20.33
N VAL A 286 0.21 -13.58 -21.22
CA VAL A 286 0.20 -14.94 -21.79
C VAL A 286 0.49 -16.02 -20.73
N LEU A 287 1.41 -15.73 -19.80
CA LEU A 287 1.84 -16.66 -18.75
C LEU A 287 0.84 -16.75 -17.59
N SER A 288 0.11 -15.69 -17.29
CA SER A 288 -0.73 -15.65 -16.08
C SER A 288 -1.90 -16.61 -16.09
N LYS A 289 -2.43 -16.91 -17.28
CA LYS A 289 -3.70 -17.65 -17.44
C LYS A 289 -4.83 -17.06 -16.57
N GLY A 290 -4.87 -15.74 -16.48
CA GLY A 290 -5.89 -15.00 -15.71
C GLY A 290 -5.49 -14.64 -14.28
N LYS A 291 -4.34 -15.11 -13.78
CA LYS A 291 -3.82 -14.71 -12.46
C LYS A 291 -3.48 -13.20 -12.43
N PRO A 292 -3.58 -12.53 -11.26
CA PRO A 292 -3.31 -11.10 -11.15
C PRO A 292 -1.85 -10.73 -11.39
N PHE A 293 -1.60 -9.44 -11.61
CA PHE A 293 -0.28 -8.86 -11.80
C PHE A 293 0.00 -7.75 -10.81
N LEU A 294 1.26 -7.61 -10.40
CA LEU A 294 1.72 -6.44 -9.67
C LEU A 294 3.06 -5.93 -10.17
N LEU A 295 3.38 -4.67 -9.88
CA LEU A 295 4.71 -4.11 -10.06
C LEU A 295 5.48 -4.24 -8.74
N GLY A 296 6.35 -5.24 -8.65
CA GLY A 296 7.02 -5.62 -7.40
C GLY A 296 7.90 -4.52 -6.86
N GLU A 297 8.62 -3.88 -7.76
CA GLU A 297 9.46 -2.73 -7.50
C GLU A 297 9.34 -1.73 -8.64
N VAL A 298 9.25 -0.45 -8.27
CA VAL A 298 9.38 0.64 -9.24
C VAL A 298 10.32 1.72 -8.73
N GLY A 299 11.09 2.30 -9.64
CA GLY A 299 11.76 3.58 -9.37
C GLY A 299 10.77 4.75 -9.47
N ASN A 300 9.96 4.73 -10.52
CA ASN A 300 8.89 5.70 -10.77
C ASN A 300 7.58 4.92 -10.96
N PRO A 301 6.47 5.30 -10.31
CA PRO A 301 5.18 4.65 -10.55
C PRO A 301 4.73 4.79 -12.02
N PRO A 302 3.92 3.86 -12.54
CA PRO A 302 3.32 3.98 -13.86
C PRO A 302 2.36 5.18 -13.86
N MET A 303 2.57 6.12 -14.78
CA MET A 303 1.64 7.25 -14.97
C MET A 303 0.31 6.76 -15.56
N PRO A 304 -0.80 7.52 -15.46
CA PRO A 304 -2.11 7.10 -15.97
C PRO A 304 -2.09 6.59 -17.41
N GLU A 305 -1.34 7.25 -18.30
CA GLU A 305 -1.23 6.84 -19.70
C GLU A 305 -0.57 5.46 -19.93
N ILE A 306 0.19 4.96 -18.95
CA ILE A 306 0.72 3.60 -18.93
C ILE A 306 -0.36 2.64 -18.44
N LEU A 307 -1.08 3.00 -17.38
CA LEU A 307 -2.14 2.18 -16.81
C LEU A 307 -3.33 2.00 -17.77
N ASP A 308 -3.64 3.00 -18.60
CA ASP A 308 -4.63 2.89 -19.68
C ASP A 308 -4.29 1.76 -20.67
N LYS A 309 -2.99 1.52 -20.91
CA LYS A 309 -2.49 0.47 -21.81
C LYS A 309 -2.20 -0.84 -21.09
N GLN A 310 -2.00 -0.78 -19.78
CA GLN A 310 -1.61 -1.90 -18.94
C GLN A 310 -2.49 -1.96 -17.67
N PRO A 311 -3.82 -2.12 -17.82
CA PRO A 311 -4.77 -1.88 -16.73
C PRO A 311 -4.74 -2.97 -15.65
N ASN A 312 -4.12 -4.13 -15.90
CA ASN A 312 -4.19 -5.27 -14.98
C ASN A 312 -3.17 -5.21 -13.82
N TRP A 313 -2.34 -4.16 -13.71
CA TRP A 313 -1.46 -3.95 -12.56
C TRP A 313 -2.27 -3.61 -11.29
N THR A 314 -2.38 -4.55 -10.36
CA THR A 314 -3.21 -4.39 -9.14
C THR A 314 -2.54 -3.50 -8.10
N LEU A 315 -1.21 -3.42 -8.09
CA LEU A 315 -0.45 -2.56 -7.18
C LEU A 315 0.95 -2.29 -7.74
N TYR A 316 1.61 -1.27 -7.19
CA TYR A 316 3.05 -1.05 -7.35
C TYR A 316 3.74 -0.84 -6.00
N SER A 317 5.04 -1.08 -5.90
CA SER A 317 5.83 -0.74 -4.70
C SER A 317 7.06 0.09 -5.06
N THR A 318 7.07 1.37 -4.66
CA THR A 318 8.21 2.26 -4.93
C THR A 318 9.41 1.90 -4.06
N TRP A 319 10.60 1.77 -4.65
CA TRP A 319 11.79 1.32 -3.93
C TRP A 319 12.34 2.39 -2.98
N ALA A 320 12.08 2.24 -1.67
CA ALA A 320 12.68 3.04 -0.59
C ALA A 320 12.79 4.54 -0.90
N GLY A 321 14.01 5.08 -1.02
CA GLY A 321 14.25 6.51 -1.25
C GLY A 321 13.88 7.01 -2.65
N MET A 322 13.56 6.12 -3.59
CA MET A 322 13.24 6.44 -4.98
C MET A 322 11.87 7.10 -5.13
N VAL A 323 11.06 7.21 -4.08
CA VAL A 323 9.84 8.02 -4.10
C VAL A 323 10.10 9.43 -4.63
N ARG A 324 11.28 10.00 -4.40
CA ARG A 324 11.68 11.33 -4.90
C ARG A 324 12.12 11.37 -6.37
N TYR A 325 12.20 10.24 -7.06
CA TYR A 325 12.52 10.20 -8.49
C TYR A 325 11.34 10.64 -9.35
N THR A 326 10.13 10.65 -8.78
CA THR A 326 8.92 11.24 -9.38
C THR A 326 8.65 12.58 -8.71
N SER A 327 8.32 13.61 -9.49
CA SER A 327 8.10 14.95 -8.94
C SER A 327 6.78 15.01 -8.15
N LYS A 328 6.65 15.93 -7.19
CA LYS A 328 5.37 16.18 -6.51
C LYS A 328 4.25 16.54 -7.47
N LYS A 329 4.57 17.20 -8.60
CA LYS A 329 3.59 17.53 -9.64
C LYS A 329 3.04 16.25 -10.29
N ASP A 330 3.90 15.29 -10.60
CA ASP A 330 3.49 14.02 -11.20
C ASP A 330 2.75 13.14 -10.19
N TYR A 331 3.16 13.13 -8.92
CA TYR A 331 2.37 12.48 -7.88
C TYR A 331 0.99 13.11 -7.72
N LYS A 332 0.86 14.43 -7.84
CA LYS A 332 -0.47 15.07 -7.81
C LYS A 332 -1.35 14.58 -8.95
N ILE A 333 -0.79 14.31 -10.13
CA ILE A 333 -1.53 13.70 -11.25
C ILE A 333 -1.96 12.29 -10.87
N LEU A 334 -1.03 11.46 -10.38
CA LEU A 334 -1.31 10.08 -9.95
C LEU A 334 -2.36 10.00 -8.84
N MET A 335 -2.22 10.79 -7.77
CA MET A 335 -3.11 10.73 -6.60
C MET A 335 -4.50 11.31 -6.89
N ASN A 336 -4.66 12.06 -7.97
CA ASN A 336 -5.95 12.55 -8.46
C ASN A 336 -6.62 11.58 -9.43
N ASP A 337 -5.93 10.54 -9.89
CA ASP A 337 -6.51 9.51 -10.74
C ASP A 337 -7.40 8.59 -9.90
N PRO A 338 -8.68 8.40 -10.25
CA PRO A 338 -9.60 7.57 -9.48
C PRO A 338 -9.27 6.07 -9.52
N GLY A 339 -8.43 5.63 -10.46
CA GLY A 339 -7.88 4.28 -10.55
C GLY A 339 -6.71 4.04 -9.59
N ILE A 340 -6.11 5.07 -9.01
CA ILE A 340 -5.00 4.95 -8.06
C ILE A 340 -5.51 5.07 -6.63
N LEU A 341 -5.33 4.02 -5.84
CA LEU A 341 -5.89 3.95 -4.50
C LEU A 341 -4.80 3.92 -3.41
N SER A 342 -4.95 4.81 -2.44
CA SER A 342 -4.14 4.90 -1.22
C SER A 342 -5.00 4.63 0.02
N LEU A 343 -4.38 4.61 1.19
CA LEU A 343 -5.05 4.21 2.43
C LEU A 343 -6.22 5.12 2.79
N GLU A 344 -6.19 6.41 2.43
CA GLU A 344 -7.27 7.36 2.73
C GLU A 344 -8.45 7.28 1.76
N ASP A 345 -8.32 6.58 0.63
CA ASP A 345 -9.32 6.61 -0.44
C ASP A 345 -10.52 5.70 -0.13
N SER A 346 -11.73 6.25 -0.07
CA SER A 346 -12.97 5.50 0.24
C SER A 346 -13.16 4.27 -0.66
N ALA A 347 -12.79 4.38 -1.93
CA ALA A 347 -12.81 3.26 -2.87
C ALA A 347 -11.92 2.10 -2.43
N TYR A 348 -10.73 2.35 -1.85
CA TYR A 348 -9.88 1.30 -1.29
C TYR A 348 -10.59 0.54 -0.17
N TRP A 349 -11.21 1.27 0.74
CA TRP A 349 -11.93 0.66 1.85
C TRP A 349 -13.13 -0.17 1.41
N GLN A 350 -13.85 0.30 0.38
CA GLN A 350 -14.98 -0.44 -0.19
C GLN A 350 -14.53 -1.75 -0.83
N VAL A 351 -13.51 -1.71 -1.70
CA VAL A 351 -13.03 -2.93 -2.37
C VAL A 351 -12.36 -3.89 -1.39
N SER A 352 -11.71 -3.38 -0.33
CA SER A 352 -11.06 -4.20 0.69
C SER A 352 -11.97 -4.65 1.83
N ALA A 353 -13.25 -4.27 1.87
CA ALA A 353 -14.14 -4.50 3.02
C ALA A 353 -14.26 -5.99 3.41
N GLU A 354 -14.38 -6.89 2.43
CA GLU A 354 -14.42 -8.33 2.67
C GLU A 354 -13.09 -8.84 3.25
N TYR A 355 -11.97 -8.43 2.64
CA TYR A 355 -10.64 -8.75 3.12
C TYR A 355 -10.42 -8.29 4.57
N ARG A 356 -10.75 -7.04 4.88
CA ARG A 356 -10.60 -6.48 6.23
C ARG A 356 -11.41 -7.26 7.26
N LYS A 357 -12.67 -7.57 6.93
CA LYS A 357 -13.57 -8.36 7.79
C LYS A 357 -12.99 -9.75 8.08
N VAL A 358 -12.51 -10.45 7.05
CA VAL A 358 -11.92 -11.80 7.22
C VAL A 358 -10.62 -11.74 8.02
N SER A 359 -9.82 -10.70 7.81
CA SER A 359 -8.53 -10.49 8.49
C SER A 359 -8.65 -9.88 9.89
N GLY A 360 -9.87 -9.66 10.41
CA GLY A 360 -10.08 -9.05 11.72
C GLY A 360 -9.53 -7.62 11.85
N ILE A 361 -9.38 -6.93 10.72
CA ILE A 361 -8.96 -5.54 10.67
C ILE A 361 -10.19 -4.67 10.90
N ASP A 362 -10.04 -3.60 11.68
CA ASP A 362 -11.15 -2.70 12.00
C ASP A 362 -11.91 -2.30 10.72
N PRO A 363 -13.26 -2.36 10.77
CA PRO A 363 -14.10 -1.95 9.67
C PRO A 363 -13.93 -0.45 9.42
N LEU A 364 -14.44 0.01 8.28
CA LEU A 364 -14.57 1.43 7.96
C LEU A 364 -14.99 2.23 9.22
N PRO A 365 -14.15 3.15 9.73
CA PRO A 365 -14.64 4.11 10.70
C PRO A 365 -15.85 4.81 10.10
N ASP A 366 -16.90 5.08 10.88
CA ASP A 366 -18.13 5.71 10.37
C ASP A 366 -17.86 7.04 9.65
N ALA A 367 -16.76 7.71 10.00
CA ALA A 367 -16.22 8.90 9.32
C ALA A 367 -15.82 8.68 7.84
N PHE A 368 -15.59 7.44 7.40
CA PHE A 368 -15.25 7.07 6.02
C PHE A 368 -16.38 6.31 5.30
N GLN A 369 -17.45 5.92 6.01
CA GLN A 369 -18.68 5.42 5.38
C GLN A 369 -19.56 6.54 4.83
N THR A 370 -19.25 7.80 5.16
CA THR A 370 -20.01 8.92 4.67
C THR A 370 -19.34 9.47 3.41
N THR A 371 -20.10 9.53 2.34
CA THR A 371 -19.97 10.57 1.30
C THR A 371 -20.29 11.97 1.88
N GLY A 372 -19.92 12.22 3.14
CA GLY A 372 -20.34 13.34 3.95
C GLY A 372 -19.16 14.25 4.27
N LYS A 373 -19.47 15.53 4.45
CA LYS A 373 -18.51 16.57 4.82
C LYS A 373 -17.78 16.21 6.11
N ILE A 374 -16.50 16.58 6.20
CA ILE A 374 -15.72 16.51 7.45
C ILE A 374 -16.54 17.10 8.60
N ASP A 375 -16.55 16.44 9.75
CA ASP A 375 -17.22 16.94 10.96
C ASP A 375 -16.23 17.63 11.90
N PHE A 376 -16.35 18.95 12.04
CA PHE A 376 -15.54 19.74 12.96
C PHE A 376 -16.07 19.75 14.40
N THR A 377 -17.16 19.03 14.70
CA THR A 377 -17.76 18.99 16.03
C THR A 377 -16.77 18.52 17.09
N GLY A 378 -16.66 19.31 18.16
CA GLY A 378 -15.79 19.02 19.28
C GLY A 378 -15.33 20.25 20.04
N GLU A 379 -14.56 19.98 21.08
CA GLU A 379 -13.78 20.99 21.79
C GLU A 379 -12.34 20.92 21.29
N TRP A 380 -11.78 22.08 20.95
CA TRP A 380 -10.47 22.19 20.34
C TRP A 380 -9.62 23.18 21.12
N ILE A 381 -8.44 22.76 21.56
CA ILE A 381 -7.52 23.57 22.36
C ILE A 381 -6.34 23.99 21.51
N PHE A 382 -6.02 25.28 21.54
CA PHE A 382 -4.94 25.86 20.74
C PHE A 382 -3.60 25.20 21.08
N ASP A 383 -2.89 24.76 20.05
CA ASP A 383 -1.56 24.18 20.13
C ASP A 383 -0.55 25.13 19.48
N GLU A 384 0.21 25.82 20.31
CA GLU A 384 1.21 26.77 19.85
C GLU A 384 2.40 26.08 19.15
N GLU A 385 2.78 24.87 19.58
CA GLU A 385 3.95 24.15 19.03
C GLU A 385 3.69 23.64 17.60
N GLU A 386 2.46 23.23 17.31
CA GLU A 386 2.04 22.78 15.97
C GLU A 386 1.58 23.95 15.08
N SER A 387 1.51 25.18 15.61
CA SER A 387 1.09 26.38 14.88
C SER A 387 2.25 27.08 14.14
N ILE A 388 1.92 27.79 13.06
CA ILE A 388 2.84 28.69 12.35
C ILE A 388 2.32 30.11 12.51
N LEU A 389 2.94 30.85 13.42
CA LEU A 389 2.55 32.20 13.79
C LEU A 389 3.43 33.25 13.09
N ASP A 390 2.91 34.47 13.00
CA ASP A 390 3.71 35.61 12.54
C ASP A 390 4.25 36.42 13.72
N ASN A 391 4.86 37.58 13.45
CA ASN A 391 5.51 38.41 14.44
C ASN A 391 4.58 38.97 15.54
N PHE A 392 3.25 38.81 15.41
CA PHE A 392 2.30 39.18 16.47
C PHE A 392 1.98 38.03 17.44
N GLY A 393 2.52 36.83 17.20
CA GLY A 393 2.29 35.66 18.05
C GLY A 393 0.82 35.21 18.10
N PRO A 394 0.42 34.47 19.15
CA PRO A 394 -0.92 33.89 19.25
C PRO A 394 -1.98 34.87 19.78
N GLY A 395 -1.65 36.15 20.00
CA GLY A 395 -2.53 37.10 20.70
C GLY A 395 -3.90 37.36 20.05
N PHE A 396 -4.12 36.90 18.81
CA PHE A 396 -5.41 36.97 18.11
C PHE A 396 -6.03 35.59 17.86
N ALA A 397 -5.39 34.50 18.29
CA ALA A 397 -5.93 33.16 18.19
C ALA A 397 -6.86 32.88 19.39
N PRO A 398 -8.07 32.34 19.18
CA PRO A 398 -8.85 31.75 20.25
C PRO A 398 -8.01 30.70 20.98
N TYR A 399 -8.04 30.68 22.31
CA TYR A 399 -7.42 29.63 23.11
C TYR A 399 -8.19 28.31 22.98
N LYS A 400 -9.52 28.40 22.90
CA LYS A 400 -10.41 27.25 22.74
C LYS A 400 -11.47 27.55 21.69
N LEU A 401 -11.80 26.55 20.89
CA LEU A 401 -12.98 26.53 20.03
C LEU A 401 -13.92 25.45 20.52
N GLN A 402 -15.20 25.77 20.66
CA GLN A 402 -16.26 24.78 20.78
C GLN A 402 -17.10 24.85 19.51
N ILE A 403 -17.18 23.72 18.81
CA ILE A 403 -17.82 23.67 17.50
C ILE A 403 -18.95 22.65 17.55
N LYS A 404 -20.12 23.04 17.06
CA LYS A 404 -21.24 22.14 16.75
C LYS A 404 -21.58 22.25 15.28
N GLN A 405 -21.36 21.17 14.55
CA GLN A 405 -21.72 21.09 13.14
C GLN A 405 -23.09 20.43 12.96
N SER A 406 -23.85 20.96 12.01
CA SER A 406 -25.08 20.38 11.48
C SER A 406 -24.92 20.13 9.98
N GLU A 407 -25.88 19.48 9.33
CA GLU A 407 -25.85 19.27 7.87
C GLU A 407 -25.74 20.59 7.07
N THR A 408 -26.36 21.65 7.59
CA THR A 408 -26.52 22.93 6.89
C THR A 408 -25.56 24.03 7.33
N GLY A 409 -24.84 23.85 8.44
CA GLY A 409 -24.03 24.92 9.00
C GLY A 409 -23.27 24.54 10.26
N LEU A 410 -22.60 25.55 10.83
CA LEU A 410 -21.63 25.44 11.91
C LEU A 410 -21.91 26.52 12.96
N ASN A 411 -22.07 26.10 14.21
CA ASN A 411 -22.01 26.99 15.37
C ASN A 411 -20.59 26.93 15.94
N ILE A 412 -19.93 28.08 15.99
CA ILE A 412 -18.58 28.24 16.54
C ILE A 412 -18.68 29.12 17.77
N GLN A 413 -18.18 28.65 18.89
CA GLN A 413 -17.88 29.49 20.04
C GLN A 413 -16.36 29.59 20.19
N SER A 414 -15.83 30.79 19.96
CA SER A 414 -14.42 31.13 20.09
C SER A 414 -14.16 31.78 21.44
N ILE A 415 -13.26 31.19 22.23
CA ILE A 415 -12.95 31.64 23.59
C ILE A 415 -11.53 32.23 23.59
N TYR A 416 -11.43 33.51 23.90
CA TYR A 416 -10.18 34.25 24.01
C TYR A 416 -9.84 34.53 25.47
N LEU A 417 -8.59 34.23 25.86
CA LEU A 417 -8.08 34.60 27.18
C LEU A 417 -7.87 36.13 27.26
N ILE A 418 -8.40 36.75 28.30
CA ILE A 418 -8.18 38.18 28.60
C ILE A 418 -7.44 38.27 29.93
N GLU A 419 -6.25 38.86 29.92
CA GLU A 419 -5.35 38.86 31.09
C GLU A 419 -5.95 39.51 32.34
N TYR A 420 -6.77 40.56 32.16
CA TYR A 420 -7.31 41.39 33.26
C TYR A 420 -8.83 41.34 33.38
N ALA A 421 -9.50 40.40 32.72
CA ALA A 421 -10.95 40.28 32.73
C ALA A 421 -11.39 38.83 32.49
N GLU A 422 -12.70 38.60 32.50
CA GLU A 422 -13.25 37.32 32.07
C GLU A 422 -12.92 37.04 30.59
N ASN A 423 -12.87 35.75 30.25
CA ASN A 423 -12.62 35.32 28.88
C ASN A 423 -13.66 35.92 27.93
N ARG A 424 -13.20 36.46 26.81
CA ARG A 424 -14.10 36.95 25.77
C ARG A 424 -14.61 35.77 24.96
N ILE A 425 -15.93 35.63 24.87
CA ILE A 425 -16.59 34.61 24.09
C ILE A 425 -17.21 35.27 22.85
N GLU A 426 -16.92 34.73 21.68
CA GLU A 426 -17.51 35.15 20.41
C GLU A 426 -18.25 33.97 19.79
N GLU A 427 -19.50 34.18 19.38
CA GLU A 427 -20.33 33.15 18.76
C GLU A 427 -20.61 33.48 17.29
N GLN A 428 -20.48 32.48 16.43
CA GLN A 428 -20.79 32.56 15.00
C GLN A 428 -21.69 31.41 14.58
N ASN A 429 -22.73 31.72 13.80
CA ASN A 429 -23.66 30.75 13.24
C ASN A 429 -23.60 30.82 11.72
N LEU A 430 -22.75 30.00 11.12
CA LEU A 430 -22.46 30.04 9.69
C LEU A 430 -23.27 28.99 8.95
N LYS A 431 -23.79 29.31 7.77
CA LYS A 431 -24.40 28.36 6.84
C LYS A 431 -23.41 27.99 5.74
N PHE A 432 -23.50 26.75 5.26
CA PHE A 432 -22.61 26.21 4.22
C PHE A 432 -23.03 26.55 2.79
N ASP A 433 -24.17 27.21 2.60
CA ASP A 433 -24.74 27.60 1.31
C ASP A 433 -24.17 28.94 0.79
N GLY A 434 -23.17 29.51 1.48
CA GLY A 434 -22.59 30.81 1.15
C GLY A 434 -23.41 32.01 1.62
N SER A 435 -24.50 31.81 2.38
CA SER A 435 -25.26 32.91 2.97
C SER A 435 -24.38 33.78 3.87
N GLU A 436 -24.61 35.10 3.81
CA GLU A 436 -23.94 36.07 4.65
C GLU A 436 -24.42 35.96 6.10
N PHE A 437 -23.46 35.89 7.03
CA PHE A 437 -23.67 36.02 8.47
C PHE A 437 -23.11 37.35 8.94
N GLU A 438 -24.01 38.23 9.41
CA GLU A 438 -23.64 39.53 9.96
C GLU A 438 -23.26 39.41 11.43
N SER A 439 -22.14 40.02 11.78
CA SER A 439 -21.60 40.06 13.14
C SER A 439 -20.77 41.34 13.31
N LYS A 440 -20.02 41.42 14.42
CA LYS A 440 -19.08 42.53 14.64
C LYS A 440 -17.71 42.01 14.99
N TRP A 441 -16.69 42.65 14.44
CA TRP A 441 -15.33 42.52 14.93
C TRP A 441 -15.03 43.76 15.78
N ARG A 442 -15.00 43.59 17.10
CA ARG A 442 -15.11 44.71 18.06
C ARG A 442 -16.40 45.50 17.78
N ASP A 443 -16.28 46.77 17.40
CA ASP A 443 -17.43 47.63 17.04
C ASP A 443 -17.66 47.75 15.53
N ALA A 444 -16.79 47.16 14.71
CA ALA A 444 -16.87 47.24 13.25
C ALA A 444 -17.79 46.15 12.67
N PRO A 445 -18.69 46.48 11.74
CA PRO A 445 -19.50 45.49 11.03
C PRO A 445 -18.62 44.45 10.31
N MET A 446 -18.97 43.18 10.46
CA MET A 446 -18.30 42.04 9.83
C MET A 446 -19.33 41.15 9.13
N ILE A 447 -19.07 40.82 7.88
CA ILE A 447 -19.83 39.84 7.11
C ILE A 447 -18.96 38.59 6.94
N THR A 448 -19.50 37.43 7.27
CA THR A 448 -18.82 36.14 7.14
C THR A 448 -19.63 35.18 6.27
N THR A 449 -18.96 34.42 5.42
CA THR A 449 -19.57 33.36 4.58
C THR A 449 -18.79 32.07 4.76
N ALA A 450 -19.46 30.92 4.62
CA ALA A 450 -18.82 29.61 4.68
C ALA A 450 -19.25 28.71 3.51
N ALA A 451 -18.30 27.98 2.94
CA ALA A 451 -18.55 27.05 1.84
C ALA A 451 -17.55 25.89 1.83
N TRP A 452 -17.99 24.73 1.37
CA TRP A 452 -17.15 23.53 1.25
C TRP A 452 -16.32 23.54 -0.04
N SER A 453 -15.17 22.85 -0.02
CA SER A 453 -14.51 22.38 -1.23
C SER A 453 -15.39 21.37 -1.97
N GLU A 454 -15.12 21.16 -3.27
CA GLU A 454 -15.81 20.15 -4.09
C GLU A 454 -15.71 18.74 -3.49
N ASN A 455 -14.59 18.44 -2.82
CA ASN A 455 -14.33 17.15 -2.19
C ASN A 455 -14.87 17.04 -0.76
N ASN A 456 -15.53 18.07 -0.24
CA ASN A 456 -16.07 18.16 1.13
C ASN A 456 -15.04 17.90 2.25
N ASP A 457 -13.76 18.08 1.94
CA ASP A 457 -12.60 17.84 2.81
C ASP A 457 -11.99 19.14 3.39
N THR A 458 -12.55 20.29 3.02
CA THR A 458 -12.07 21.60 3.40
C THR A 458 -13.27 22.53 3.55
N LEU A 459 -13.34 23.25 4.67
CA LEU A 459 -14.28 24.35 4.84
C LEU A 459 -13.54 25.69 4.65
N PHE A 460 -14.06 26.51 3.75
CA PHE A 460 -13.60 27.88 3.54
C PHE A 460 -14.51 28.84 4.30
N ILE A 461 -13.93 29.67 5.16
CA ILE A 461 -14.64 30.74 5.88
C ILE A 461 -14.03 32.07 5.45
N ASN A 462 -14.81 32.94 4.83
CA ASN A 462 -14.35 34.24 4.36
C ASN A 462 -15.07 35.36 5.11
N SER A 463 -14.32 36.29 5.69
CA SER A 463 -14.87 37.44 6.41
C SER A 463 -14.42 38.76 5.79
N ARG A 464 -15.31 39.75 5.78
CA ARG A 464 -15.06 41.13 5.37
C ARG A 464 -15.48 42.07 6.50
N ILE A 465 -14.55 42.88 6.96
CA ILE A 465 -14.77 43.89 8.02
C ILE A 465 -14.66 45.28 7.40
N VAL A 466 -15.64 46.14 7.66
CA VAL A 466 -15.65 47.52 7.15
C VAL A 466 -15.43 48.50 8.30
N PHE A 467 -14.36 49.29 8.21
CA PHE A 467 -14.05 50.35 9.16
C PHE A 467 -14.49 51.71 8.60
N ASN A 468 -15.49 52.31 9.24
CA ASN A 468 -15.92 53.68 8.95
C ASN A 468 -15.10 54.66 9.80
N ARG A 469 -14.01 55.20 9.24
CA ARG A 469 -13.18 56.23 9.89
C ARG A 469 -13.21 57.52 9.07
N GLY A 470 -14.08 58.47 9.43
CA GLY A 470 -14.11 59.79 8.81
C GLY A 470 -14.41 59.77 7.30
N LYS A 471 -13.67 60.54 6.49
CA LYS A 471 -13.93 60.75 5.05
C LYS A 471 -13.60 59.55 4.12
N GLY A 472 -13.39 58.34 4.66
CA GLY A 472 -13.18 57.14 3.85
C GLY A 472 -13.45 55.83 4.60
N ALA A 473 -14.03 54.85 3.91
CA ALA A 473 -14.15 53.49 4.40
C ALA A 473 -12.87 52.70 4.08
N SER A 474 -12.40 51.89 5.02
CA SER A 474 -11.31 50.93 4.78
C SER A 474 -11.76 49.53 5.15
N GLU A 475 -11.18 48.52 4.50
CA GLU A 475 -11.65 47.13 4.62
C GLU A 475 -10.54 46.19 5.05
N MET A 476 -10.92 45.17 5.82
CA MET A 476 -10.08 44.02 6.12
C MET A 476 -10.77 42.76 5.59
N ILE A 477 -10.00 41.96 4.85
CA ILE A 477 -10.45 40.69 4.29
C ILE A 477 -9.72 39.58 5.05
N LEU A 478 -10.47 38.58 5.52
CA LEU A 478 -9.96 37.35 6.11
C LEU A 478 -10.43 36.17 5.27
N LYS A 479 -9.55 35.20 5.06
CA LYS A 479 -9.84 33.95 4.37
C LYS A 479 -9.22 32.81 5.16
N ASP A 480 -10.07 31.98 5.72
CA ASP A 480 -9.67 30.85 6.53
C ASP A 480 -9.95 29.56 5.76
N LYS A 481 -8.96 28.66 5.77
CA LYS A 481 -9.09 27.29 5.26
C LYS A 481 -8.99 26.32 6.43
N TRP A 482 -10.08 25.62 6.71
CA TRP A 482 -10.22 24.66 7.80
C TRP A 482 -10.11 23.24 7.26
N THR A 483 -9.25 22.43 7.89
CA THR A 483 -9.02 21.01 7.57
C THR A 483 -8.74 20.22 8.84
N LEU A 484 -8.99 18.91 8.82
CA LEU A 484 -8.52 18.00 9.87
C LEU A 484 -7.25 17.25 9.43
N ASP A 485 -6.34 17.04 10.36
CA ASP A 485 -5.12 16.23 10.21
C ASP A 485 -5.06 15.14 11.30
N LYS A 486 -4.10 14.21 11.20
CA LYS A 486 -3.86 13.09 12.14
C LYS A 486 -5.15 12.35 12.48
N GLN A 487 -5.87 11.89 11.45
CA GLN A 487 -7.11 11.12 11.59
C GLN A 487 -8.26 11.87 12.31
N GLY A 488 -8.26 13.20 12.33
CA GLY A 488 -9.32 14.00 12.96
C GLY A 488 -8.96 14.56 14.34
N GLU A 489 -7.72 14.33 14.80
CA GLU A 489 -7.25 14.76 16.12
C GLU A 489 -6.74 16.21 16.13
N ILE A 490 -6.40 16.77 14.97
CA ILE A 490 -5.91 18.15 14.85
C ILE A 490 -6.77 18.93 13.85
N LEU A 491 -7.32 20.05 14.30
CA LEU A 491 -7.92 21.07 13.46
C LEU A 491 -6.84 22.09 13.04
N LEU A 492 -6.65 22.23 11.73
CA LEU A 492 -5.75 23.22 11.15
C LEU A 492 -6.56 24.33 10.49
N ILE A 493 -6.33 25.58 10.91
CA ILE A 493 -6.92 26.78 10.34
C ILE A 493 -5.82 27.61 9.70
N LYS A 494 -5.75 27.59 8.36
CA LYS A 494 -4.83 28.45 7.60
C LYS A 494 -5.51 29.78 7.31
N GLN A 495 -5.00 30.85 7.92
CA GLN A 495 -5.59 32.17 7.83
C GLN A 495 -4.76 33.06 6.92
N TYR A 496 -5.43 33.67 5.95
CA TYR A 496 -4.92 34.79 5.18
C TYR A 496 -5.68 36.04 5.58
N SER A 497 -4.97 37.13 5.90
CA SER A 497 -5.61 38.43 6.07
C SER A 497 -4.94 39.51 5.23
N LYS A 498 -5.77 40.45 4.74
CA LYS A 498 -5.33 41.69 4.08
C LYS A 498 -6.03 42.86 4.76
N SER A 499 -5.23 43.74 5.38
CA SER A 499 -5.72 44.94 6.07
C SER A 499 -4.82 46.13 5.77
N PHE A 500 -5.09 47.28 6.40
CA PHE A 500 -4.22 48.46 6.36
C PHE A 500 -2.85 48.24 7.03
N TRP A 501 -2.68 47.17 7.83
CA TRP A 501 -1.40 46.75 8.39
C TRP A 501 -0.58 45.83 7.45
N GLY A 502 -1.11 45.54 6.27
CA GLY A 502 -0.48 44.65 5.29
C GLY A 502 -1.16 43.29 5.17
N LYS A 503 -0.44 42.36 4.52
CA LYS A 503 -0.88 40.98 4.30
C LYS A 503 -0.23 40.06 5.33
N ARG A 504 -1.00 39.13 5.90
CA ARG A 504 -0.52 38.15 6.88
C ARG A 504 -0.96 36.74 6.48
N ASN A 505 -0.14 35.75 6.80
CA ASN A 505 -0.45 34.33 6.64
C ASN A 505 -0.04 33.62 7.94
N THR A 506 -0.99 32.95 8.57
CA THR A 506 -0.74 32.14 9.78
C THR A 506 -1.42 30.79 9.63
N THR A 507 -0.95 29.80 10.38
CA THR A 507 -1.62 28.51 10.55
C THR A 507 -1.83 28.29 12.03
N LEU A 508 -3.08 28.22 12.46
CA LEU A 508 -3.44 27.89 13.83
C LEU A 508 -3.76 26.40 13.89
N ALA A 509 -3.10 25.68 14.79
CA ALA A 509 -3.37 24.29 15.08
C ALA A 509 -4.14 24.18 16.39
N TYR A 510 -5.12 23.28 16.43
CA TYR A 510 -5.86 22.96 17.64
C TYR A 510 -5.95 21.44 17.81
N ARG A 511 -5.72 20.96 19.03
CA ARG A 511 -5.93 19.55 19.38
C ARG A 511 -7.34 19.34 19.90
N LYS A 512 -7.92 18.20 19.54
CA LYS A 512 -9.18 17.76 20.11
C LYS A 512 -9.00 17.46 21.60
N TRP A 513 -9.94 17.91 22.43
CA TRP A 513 -9.97 17.69 23.88
C TRP A 513 -10.90 16.54 24.26
#